data_AF-A0A6G4HWH8-F1
#
_entry.id   AF-A0A6G4HWH8-F1
#
_cell.length_a   1.000
_cell.length_b   1.000
_cell.length_c   1.000
_cell.angle_alpha   90.00
_cell.angle_beta   90.00
_cell.angle_gamma   90.00
#
_symmetry.space_group_name_H-M   'P 1'
#
loop_
_entity.id
_entity.type
_entity.pdbx_description
1 polymer ?
#
loop_
_entity_poly.entity_id
_entity_poly.type
_entity_poly.pdbx_seq_one_letter_code
_entity_poly.pdbx_strand_id
1 'polypeptide(L)'
;MNKLKNKKAIILITIVIALLISLGLYRYNKVEAYNRVVEAANNYMEKGEYDKAIDSFKKSLNYKEDKEIDKKIKEARQLKNSQKVYNDAVNLLEDKKYEEALEKLSSIDENKGKVYILAKDKIDGCIGELINLANEEFKKENYHSANKYLDMVLKYDKDNEKALDVRNNIKTKMEEKKSNEEKLKKQQKIKTLKEKKDNEYDKDKVNNKDKERISNSKEKSKSNSNNNYISEGKARVLVESVKPSDITLNYLGIQTVPYSHITTPYKAFPQELKNKKVYVFEGVYGKSDGSYTVSQYYVDLSGEIYKDTYPSDGKCIRVK
;
A
#
# COMPACT_ATOMS: atom_id res chain seq x y z
N MET A 1 -67.88 -72.52 -13.59
CA MET A 1 -67.07 -71.63 -14.47
C MET A 1 -66.21 -70.56 -13.75
N ASN A 2 -66.22 -70.45 -12.41
CA ASN A 2 -65.52 -69.36 -11.68
C ASN A 2 -64.04 -69.63 -11.33
N LYS A 3 -63.59 -70.89 -11.15
CA LYS A 3 -62.19 -71.19 -10.80
C LYS A 3 -61.18 -70.82 -11.90
N LEU A 4 -61.53 -71.01 -13.17
CA LEU A 4 -60.69 -70.64 -14.32
C LEU A 4 -60.61 -69.12 -14.53
N LYS A 5 -61.71 -68.39 -14.27
CA LYS A 5 -61.73 -66.92 -14.29
C LYS A 5 -60.88 -66.33 -13.16
N ASN A 6 -60.94 -66.91 -11.96
CA ASN A 6 -60.13 -66.48 -10.82
C ASN A 6 -58.62 -66.76 -11.01
N LYS A 7 -58.22 -67.88 -11.63
CA LYS A 7 -56.80 -68.14 -11.97
C LYS A 7 -56.26 -67.15 -12.99
N LYS A 8 -57.02 -66.83 -14.04
CA LYS A 8 -56.64 -65.78 -15.02
C LYS A 8 -56.54 -64.41 -14.35
N ALA A 9 -57.44 -64.07 -13.44
CA ALA A 9 -57.39 -62.83 -12.67
C ALA A 9 -56.14 -62.75 -11.77
N ILE A 10 -55.77 -63.83 -11.07
CA ILE A 10 -54.56 -63.89 -10.23
C ILE A 10 -53.29 -63.69 -11.08
N ILE A 11 -53.17 -64.38 -12.22
CA ILE A 11 -52.02 -64.21 -13.14
C ILE A 11 -51.90 -62.76 -13.61
N LEU A 12 -53.03 -62.13 -13.96
CA LEU A 12 -53.07 -60.75 -14.43
C LEU A 12 -52.66 -59.76 -13.33
N ILE A 13 -53.09 -59.99 -12.08
CA ILE A 13 -52.67 -59.19 -10.91
C ILE A 13 -51.16 -59.33 -10.66
N THR A 14 -50.60 -60.54 -10.75
CA THR A 14 -49.15 -60.76 -10.56
C THR A 14 -48.32 -60.03 -11.61
N ILE A 15 -48.74 -60.03 -12.87
CA ILE A 15 -48.06 -59.29 -13.94
C ILE A 15 -48.11 -57.78 -13.68
N VAL A 16 -49.26 -57.25 -13.26
CA VAL A 16 -49.39 -55.82 -12.91
C VAL A 16 -48.46 -55.45 -11.75
N ILE A 17 -48.38 -56.27 -10.69
CA ILE A 17 -47.46 -56.04 -9.57
C ILE A 17 -45.99 -56.06 -10.04
N ALA A 18 -45.61 -57.04 -10.87
CA ALA A 18 -44.25 -57.11 -11.40
C ALA A 18 -43.89 -55.89 -12.27
N LEU A 19 -44.84 -55.39 -13.08
CA LEU A 19 -44.66 -54.17 -13.86
C LEU A 19 -44.52 -52.92 -12.97
N LEU A 20 -45.31 -52.82 -11.90
CA LEU A 20 -45.22 -51.72 -10.93
C LEU A 20 -43.88 -51.73 -10.18
N ILE A 21 -43.40 -52.91 -9.75
CA ILE A 21 -42.08 -53.05 -9.11
C ILE A 21 -40.97 -52.65 -10.09
N SER A 22 -41.04 -53.14 -11.32
CA SER A 22 -40.05 -52.83 -12.37
C SER A 22 -40.02 -51.33 -12.69
N LEU A 23 -41.19 -50.69 -12.78
CA LEU A 23 -41.30 -49.25 -12.99
C LEU A 23 -40.78 -48.45 -11.79
N GLY A 24 -41.05 -48.93 -10.56
CA GLY A 24 -40.54 -48.34 -9.32
C GLY A 24 -39.02 -48.37 -9.25
N LEU A 25 -38.41 -49.53 -9.51
CA LEU A 25 -36.94 -49.70 -9.56
C LEU A 25 -36.30 -48.83 -10.66
N TYR A 26 -36.90 -48.80 -11.85
CA TYR A 26 -36.44 -47.93 -12.94
C TYR A 26 -36.47 -46.45 -12.55
N ARG A 27 -37.57 -45.98 -11.95
CA ARG A 27 -37.70 -44.60 -11.48
C ARG A 27 -36.71 -44.28 -10.37
N TYR A 28 -36.54 -45.19 -9.40
CA TYR A 28 -35.60 -45.03 -8.30
C TYR A 28 -34.16 -44.87 -8.81
N ASN A 29 -33.67 -45.80 -9.64
CA ASN A 29 -32.33 -45.75 -10.20
C ASN A 29 -32.10 -44.46 -11.02
N LYS A 30 -33.13 -44.00 -11.73
CA LYS A 30 -33.08 -42.77 -12.52
C LYS A 30 -32.96 -41.52 -11.64
N VAL A 31 -33.69 -41.45 -10.53
CA VAL A 31 -33.62 -40.33 -9.56
C VAL A 31 -32.28 -40.34 -8.82
N GLU A 32 -31.80 -41.51 -8.39
CA GLU A 32 -30.52 -41.63 -7.70
C GLU A 32 -29.35 -41.23 -8.62
N ALA A 33 -29.38 -41.64 -9.89
CA ALA A 33 -28.39 -41.23 -10.87
C ALA A 33 -28.42 -39.71 -11.14
N TYR A 34 -29.62 -39.12 -11.24
CA TYR A 34 -29.79 -37.67 -11.35
C TYR A 34 -29.14 -36.94 -10.15
N ASN A 35 -29.48 -37.33 -8.92
CA ASN A 35 -28.96 -36.71 -7.71
C ASN A 35 -27.43 -36.78 -7.63
N ARG A 36 -26.84 -37.94 -7.94
CA ARG A 36 -25.38 -38.12 -7.96
C ARG A 36 -24.69 -37.18 -8.96
N VAL A 37 -25.25 -37.01 -10.15
CA VAL A 37 -24.68 -36.12 -11.18
C VAL A 37 -24.81 -34.65 -10.77
N VAL A 38 -25.94 -34.27 -10.16
CA VAL A 38 -26.15 -32.89 -9.65
C VAL A 38 -25.20 -32.59 -8.49
N GLU A 39 -25.01 -33.53 -7.57
CA GLU A 39 -24.07 -33.40 -6.46
C GLU A 39 -22.63 -33.23 -6.95
N ALA A 40 -22.20 -34.05 -7.93
CA ALA A 40 -20.90 -33.90 -8.56
C ALA A 40 -20.75 -32.52 -9.24
N ALA A 41 -21.78 -32.05 -9.93
CA ALA A 41 -21.79 -30.73 -10.56
C ALA A 41 -21.64 -29.59 -9.54
N ASN A 42 -22.35 -29.65 -8.42
CA ASN A 42 -22.23 -28.67 -7.34
C ASN A 42 -20.82 -28.71 -6.71
N ASN A 43 -20.24 -29.90 -6.52
CA ASN A 43 -18.86 -30.03 -6.02
C ASN A 43 -17.84 -29.40 -6.99
N TYR A 44 -18.04 -29.58 -8.30
CA TYR A 44 -17.22 -28.88 -9.31
C TYR A 44 -17.41 -27.36 -9.25
N MET A 45 -18.62 -26.85 -8.99
CA MET A 45 -18.85 -25.41 -8.77
C MET A 45 -18.05 -24.88 -7.59
N GLU A 46 -18.10 -25.56 -6.43
CA GLU A 46 -17.36 -25.17 -5.23
C GLU A 46 -15.83 -25.17 -5.44
N LYS A 47 -15.34 -26.10 -6.25
CA LYS A 47 -13.93 -26.18 -6.64
C LYS A 47 -13.51 -25.13 -7.69
N GLY A 48 -14.48 -24.45 -8.34
CA GLY A 48 -14.22 -23.53 -9.44
C GLY A 48 -13.95 -24.23 -10.78
N GLU A 49 -14.24 -25.53 -10.88
CA GLU A 49 -14.11 -26.33 -12.10
C GLU A 49 -15.35 -26.18 -12.99
N TYR A 50 -15.64 -24.94 -13.41
CA TYR A 50 -16.92 -24.56 -14.00
C TYR A 50 -17.26 -25.30 -15.30
N ASP A 51 -16.27 -25.68 -16.11
CA ASP A 51 -16.50 -26.48 -17.32
C ASP A 51 -17.04 -27.87 -16.97
N LYS A 52 -16.43 -28.55 -15.99
CA LYS A 52 -16.92 -29.86 -15.52
C LYS A 52 -18.28 -29.75 -14.83
N ALA A 53 -18.53 -28.66 -14.12
CA ALA A 53 -19.83 -28.37 -13.54
C ALA A 53 -20.91 -28.22 -14.63
N ILE A 54 -20.65 -27.42 -15.66
CA ILE A 54 -21.58 -27.21 -16.79
C ILE A 54 -21.89 -28.53 -17.48
N ASP A 55 -20.87 -29.34 -17.78
CA ASP A 55 -21.07 -30.62 -18.46
C ASP A 55 -21.81 -31.64 -17.59
N SER A 56 -21.56 -31.64 -16.27
CA SER A 56 -22.29 -32.48 -15.32
C SER A 56 -23.75 -32.04 -15.18
N PHE A 57 -24.03 -30.74 -15.09
CA PHE A 57 -25.42 -30.23 -15.08
C PHE A 57 -26.16 -30.54 -16.38
N LYS A 58 -25.52 -30.39 -17.56
CA LYS A 58 -26.14 -30.83 -18.83
C LYS A 58 -26.43 -32.33 -18.82
N LYS A 59 -25.53 -33.15 -18.26
CA LYS A 59 -25.74 -34.59 -18.14
C LYS A 59 -26.92 -34.92 -17.22
N SER A 60 -27.17 -34.15 -16.16
CA SER A 60 -28.32 -34.38 -15.29
C SER A 60 -29.66 -34.16 -16.02
N LEU A 61 -29.70 -33.23 -16.99
CA LEU A 61 -30.87 -32.98 -17.83
C LEU A 61 -31.28 -34.17 -18.72
N ASN A 62 -30.36 -35.12 -19.00
CA ASN A 62 -30.69 -36.37 -19.70
C ASN A 62 -31.59 -37.30 -18.86
N TYR A 63 -31.60 -37.14 -17.54
CA TYR A 63 -32.48 -37.90 -16.66
C TYR A 63 -33.83 -37.20 -16.54
N LYS A 64 -33.86 -35.89 -16.30
CA LYS A 64 -35.10 -35.13 -16.13
C LYS A 64 -34.88 -33.68 -16.53
N GLU A 65 -35.86 -33.10 -17.20
CA GLU A 65 -35.90 -31.65 -17.41
C GLU A 65 -36.12 -30.92 -16.07
N ASP A 66 -35.20 -30.01 -15.75
CA ASP A 66 -35.24 -29.28 -14.49
C ASP A 66 -34.78 -27.84 -14.68
N LYS A 67 -35.72 -26.89 -14.56
CA LYS A 67 -35.47 -25.46 -14.74
C LYS A 67 -34.46 -24.91 -13.72
N GLU A 68 -34.31 -25.55 -12.56
CA GLU A 68 -33.29 -25.15 -11.60
C GLU A 68 -31.89 -25.47 -12.12
N ILE A 69 -31.72 -26.62 -12.79
CA ILE A 69 -30.45 -27.01 -13.42
C ILE A 69 -30.09 -26.06 -14.56
N ASP A 70 -31.05 -25.61 -15.36
CA ASP A 70 -30.79 -24.59 -16.39
C ASP A 70 -30.27 -23.28 -15.79
N LYS A 71 -30.83 -22.86 -14.65
CA LYS A 71 -30.33 -21.69 -13.91
C LYS A 71 -28.90 -21.91 -13.42
N LYS A 72 -28.60 -23.09 -12.86
CA LYS A 72 -27.24 -23.45 -12.42
C LYS A 72 -26.24 -23.50 -13.56
N ILE A 73 -26.63 -23.99 -14.75
CA ILE A 73 -25.78 -23.93 -15.96
C ILE A 73 -25.48 -22.47 -16.34
N LYS A 74 -26.49 -21.59 -16.28
CA LYS A 74 -26.30 -20.17 -16.56
C LYS A 74 -25.37 -19.51 -15.54
N GLU A 75 -25.55 -19.80 -14.26
CA GLU A 75 -24.67 -19.33 -13.18
C GLU A 75 -23.23 -19.80 -13.38
N ALA A 76 -23.03 -21.10 -13.63
CA ALA A 76 -21.71 -21.67 -13.90
C ALA A 76 -21.01 -20.99 -15.09
N ARG A 77 -21.75 -20.66 -16.16
CA ARG A 77 -21.21 -19.89 -17.29
C ARG A 77 -20.81 -18.47 -16.92
N GLN A 78 -21.59 -17.81 -16.07
CA GLN A 78 -21.24 -16.47 -15.59
C GLN A 78 -19.99 -16.50 -14.73
N LEU A 79 -19.88 -17.45 -13.79
CA LEU A 79 -18.69 -17.63 -12.96
C LEU A 79 -17.45 -17.99 -13.80
N LYS A 80 -17.61 -18.86 -14.81
CA LYS A 80 -16.54 -19.16 -15.78
C LYS A 80 -16.05 -17.90 -16.48
N ASN A 81 -16.95 -17.04 -16.95
CA ASN A 81 -16.56 -15.80 -17.61
C ASN A 81 -15.85 -14.85 -16.64
N SER A 82 -16.32 -14.72 -15.40
CA SER A 82 -15.64 -13.93 -14.36
C SER A 82 -14.25 -14.49 -14.06
N GLN A 83 -14.09 -15.81 -13.99
CA GLN A 83 -12.78 -16.46 -13.81
C GLN A 83 -11.84 -16.16 -14.98
N LYS A 84 -12.35 -16.12 -16.21
CA LYS A 84 -11.56 -15.71 -17.37
C LYS A 84 -11.09 -14.26 -17.25
N VAL A 85 -11.99 -13.34 -16.90
CA VAL A 85 -11.64 -11.92 -16.68
C VAL A 85 -10.56 -11.79 -15.61
N TYR A 86 -10.69 -12.54 -14.51
CA TYR A 86 -9.67 -12.59 -13.46
C TYR A 86 -8.32 -13.08 -13.99
N ASN A 87 -8.29 -14.21 -14.71
CA ASN A 87 -7.06 -14.76 -15.27
C ASN A 87 -6.40 -13.80 -16.27
N ASP A 88 -7.19 -13.17 -17.14
CA ASP A 88 -6.71 -12.16 -18.08
C ASP A 88 -6.07 -10.98 -17.33
N ALA A 89 -6.66 -10.55 -16.21
CA ALA A 89 -6.11 -9.48 -15.39
C ALA A 89 -4.81 -9.87 -14.67
N VAL A 90 -4.69 -11.12 -14.20
CA VAL A 90 -3.45 -11.63 -13.61
C VAL A 90 -2.31 -11.60 -14.64
N ASN A 91 -2.56 -12.01 -15.88
CA ASN A 91 -1.56 -11.93 -16.95
C ASN A 91 -1.14 -10.47 -17.22
N LEU A 92 -2.09 -9.52 -17.19
CA LEU A 92 -1.77 -8.09 -17.32
C LEU A 92 -0.89 -7.58 -16.17
N LEU A 93 -1.08 -8.08 -14.94
CA LEU A 93 -0.20 -7.74 -13.81
C LEU A 93 1.22 -8.27 -14.03
N GLU A 94 1.37 -9.50 -14.55
CA GLU A 94 2.69 -10.06 -14.90
C GLU A 94 3.40 -9.22 -15.97
N ASP A 95 2.64 -8.68 -16.93
CA ASP A 95 3.08 -7.74 -17.96
C ASP A 95 3.28 -6.30 -17.45
N LYS A 96 3.06 -6.04 -16.15
CA LYS A 96 3.11 -4.70 -15.52
C LYS A 96 2.13 -3.68 -16.11
N LYS A 97 1.05 -4.14 -16.73
CA LYS A 97 -0.06 -3.31 -17.25
C LYS A 97 -1.08 -3.07 -16.14
N TYR A 98 -0.64 -2.38 -15.09
CA TYR A 98 -1.40 -2.23 -13.83
C TYR A 98 -2.77 -1.61 -14.02
N GLU A 99 -2.90 -0.56 -14.85
CA GLU A 99 -4.18 0.13 -15.03
C GLU A 99 -5.23 -0.76 -15.71
N GLU A 100 -4.85 -1.45 -16.79
CA GLU A 100 -5.73 -2.41 -17.49
C GLU A 100 -6.12 -3.59 -16.59
N ALA A 101 -5.18 -4.07 -15.77
CA ALA A 101 -5.44 -5.13 -14.81
C ALA A 101 -6.43 -4.68 -13.72
N LEU A 102 -6.24 -3.51 -13.12
CA LEU A 102 -7.12 -2.96 -12.09
C LEU A 102 -8.52 -2.71 -12.62
N GLU A 103 -8.66 -2.23 -13.87
CA GLU A 103 -9.96 -2.08 -14.53
C GLU A 103 -10.69 -3.43 -14.65
N LYS A 104 -10.01 -4.47 -15.17
CA LYS A 104 -10.61 -5.81 -15.27
C LYS A 104 -10.97 -6.39 -13.91
N LEU A 105 -10.08 -6.32 -12.92
CA LEU A 105 -10.35 -6.84 -11.58
C LEU A 105 -11.53 -6.13 -10.92
N SER A 106 -11.60 -4.80 -11.04
CA SER A 106 -12.67 -3.99 -10.45
C SER A 106 -14.03 -4.19 -11.13
N SER A 107 -14.04 -4.74 -12.35
CA SER A 107 -15.28 -5.08 -13.07
C SER A 107 -15.94 -6.37 -12.58
N ILE A 108 -15.27 -7.16 -11.71
CA ILE A 108 -15.82 -8.40 -11.18
C ILE A 108 -16.77 -8.08 -10.03
N ASP A 109 -18.06 -8.38 -10.20
CA ASP A 109 -19.10 -8.13 -9.19
C ASP A 109 -18.93 -8.96 -7.90
N GLU A 110 -19.35 -8.40 -6.77
CA GLU A 110 -19.35 -9.06 -5.45
C GLU A 110 -20.13 -10.38 -5.42
N ASN A 111 -21.18 -10.50 -6.24
CA ASN A 111 -21.99 -11.70 -6.34
C ASN A 111 -21.28 -12.89 -7.03
N LYS A 112 -20.03 -12.72 -7.49
CA LYS A 112 -19.22 -13.79 -8.10
C LYS A 112 -18.45 -14.64 -7.09
N GLY A 113 -18.76 -14.49 -5.80
CA GLY A 113 -18.29 -15.36 -4.72
C GLY A 113 -16.76 -15.45 -4.68
N LYS A 114 -16.21 -16.66 -4.81
CA LYS A 114 -14.77 -16.91 -4.71
C LYS A 114 -13.93 -16.08 -5.69
N VAL A 115 -14.42 -15.86 -6.92
CA VAL A 115 -13.68 -15.09 -7.94
C VAL A 115 -13.54 -13.63 -7.52
N TYR A 116 -14.57 -13.06 -6.90
CA TYR A 116 -14.51 -11.69 -6.40
C TYR A 116 -13.51 -11.53 -5.25
N ILE A 117 -13.47 -12.49 -4.31
CA ILE A 117 -12.50 -12.48 -3.20
C ILE A 117 -11.07 -12.50 -3.75
N LEU A 118 -10.79 -13.37 -4.74
CA LEU A 118 -9.49 -13.41 -5.40
C LEU A 118 -9.17 -12.11 -6.14
N ALA A 119 -10.18 -11.48 -6.76
CA ALA A 119 -9.99 -10.21 -7.46
C ALA A 119 -9.64 -9.08 -6.49
N LYS A 120 -10.33 -8.98 -5.34
CA LYS A 120 -10.03 -8.04 -4.26
C LYS A 120 -8.60 -8.20 -3.74
N ASP A 121 -8.19 -9.42 -3.43
CA ASP A 121 -6.81 -9.73 -2.99
C ASP A 121 -5.77 -9.25 -4.02
N LYS A 122 -6.02 -9.48 -5.31
CA LYS A 122 -5.14 -8.99 -6.39
C LYS A 122 -5.14 -7.48 -6.53
N ILE A 123 -6.27 -6.80 -6.34
CA ILE A 123 -6.34 -5.33 -6.32
C ILE A 123 -5.49 -4.79 -5.16
N ASP A 124 -5.65 -5.32 -3.96
CA ASP A 124 -4.93 -4.88 -2.77
C ASP A 124 -3.41 -5.07 -2.93
N GLY A 125 -3.00 -6.23 -3.47
CA GLY A 125 -1.60 -6.50 -3.81
C GLY A 125 -1.04 -5.53 -4.86
N CYS A 126 -1.79 -5.27 -5.93
CA CYS A 126 -1.41 -4.33 -6.97
C CYS A 126 -1.30 -2.89 -6.45
N ILE A 127 -2.22 -2.45 -5.58
CA ILE A 127 -2.16 -1.14 -4.92
C ILE A 127 -0.88 -1.03 -4.08
N GLY A 128 -0.56 -2.06 -3.30
CA GLY A 128 0.68 -2.11 -2.53
C GLY A 128 1.92 -1.97 -3.40
N GLU A 129 1.98 -2.68 -4.53
CA GLU A 129 3.08 -2.60 -5.48
C GLU A 129 3.21 -1.20 -6.11
N LEU A 130 2.10 -0.59 -6.54
CA LEU A 130 2.08 0.76 -7.11
C LEU A 130 2.59 1.81 -6.12
N ILE A 131 2.22 1.70 -4.84
CA ILE A 131 2.73 2.59 -3.78
C ILE A 131 4.25 2.41 -3.60
N ASN A 132 4.76 1.18 -3.67
CA ASN A 132 6.19 0.92 -3.60
C ASN A 132 6.93 1.55 -4.79
N LEU A 133 6.42 1.36 -6.01
CA LEU A 133 6.97 1.98 -7.23
C LEU A 133 6.94 3.51 -7.14
N ALA A 134 5.86 4.09 -6.62
CA ALA A 134 5.77 5.53 -6.38
C ALA A 134 6.87 6.02 -5.43
N ASN A 135 7.10 5.29 -4.34
CA ASN A 135 8.15 5.60 -3.37
C ASN A 135 9.56 5.48 -3.96
N GLU A 136 9.81 4.48 -4.80
CA GLU A 136 11.08 4.32 -5.51
C GLU A 136 11.36 5.49 -6.46
N GLU A 137 10.37 5.88 -7.26
CA GLU A 137 10.50 7.03 -8.15
C GLU A 137 10.63 8.34 -7.39
N PHE A 138 9.93 8.49 -6.25
CA PHE A 138 10.07 9.63 -5.35
C PHE A 138 11.50 9.76 -4.82
N LYS A 139 12.12 8.66 -4.38
CA LYS A 139 13.53 8.63 -3.92
C LYS A 139 14.52 9.02 -5.02
N LYS A 140 14.19 8.75 -6.29
CA LYS A 140 14.97 9.17 -7.46
C LYS A 140 14.69 10.63 -7.89
N GLU A 141 13.91 11.38 -7.11
CA GLU A 141 13.36 12.70 -7.46
C GLU A 141 12.51 12.72 -8.75
N ASN A 142 12.04 11.56 -9.22
CA ASN A 142 11.19 11.45 -10.40
C ASN A 142 9.72 11.64 -10.03
N TYR A 143 9.36 12.86 -9.64
CA TYR A 143 8.04 13.19 -9.11
C TYR A 143 6.90 13.00 -10.12
N HIS A 144 7.18 13.08 -11.42
CA HIS A 144 6.16 12.85 -12.45
C HIS A 144 5.75 11.37 -12.48
N SER A 145 6.73 10.46 -12.56
CA SER A 145 6.47 9.01 -12.54
C SER A 145 5.87 8.56 -11.21
N ALA A 146 6.36 9.10 -10.08
CA ALA A 146 5.80 8.81 -8.78
C ALA A 146 4.31 9.18 -8.72
N ASN A 147 3.94 10.38 -9.16
CA ASN A 147 2.54 10.80 -9.21
C ASN A 147 1.70 9.95 -10.15
N LYS A 148 2.23 9.49 -11.29
CA LYS A 148 1.53 8.59 -12.21
C LYS A 148 1.09 7.29 -11.51
N TYR A 149 1.96 6.68 -10.71
CA TYR A 149 1.58 5.49 -9.93
C TYR A 149 0.56 5.81 -8.84
N LEU A 150 0.70 6.95 -8.16
CA LEU A 150 -0.26 7.39 -7.14
C LEU A 150 -1.64 7.72 -7.73
N ASP A 151 -1.69 8.25 -8.95
CA ASP A 151 -2.95 8.51 -9.66
C ASP A 151 -3.70 7.21 -9.93
N MET A 152 -2.99 6.14 -10.31
CA MET A 152 -3.58 4.82 -10.46
C MET A 152 -4.16 4.32 -9.14
N VAL A 153 -3.43 4.44 -8.02
CA VAL A 153 -3.92 4.02 -6.70
C VAL A 153 -5.18 4.78 -6.31
N LEU A 154 -5.12 6.12 -6.36
CA LEU A 154 -6.20 7.00 -5.88
C LEU A 154 -7.43 6.98 -6.79
N LYS A 155 -7.34 6.42 -8.01
CA LYS A 155 -8.49 6.12 -8.86
C LYS A 155 -9.38 5.03 -8.25
N TYR A 156 -8.79 4.04 -7.59
CA TYR A 156 -9.49 2.87 -7.02
C TYR A 156 -9.66 2.94 -5.50
N ASP A 157 -8.72 3.57 -4.81
CA ASP A 157 -8.75 3.80 -3.36
C ASP A 157 -8.41 5.27 -3.07
N LYS A 158 -9.43 6.12 -3.14
CA LYS A 158 -9.30 7.60 -3.04
C LYS A 158 -8.74 8.06 -1.70
N ASP A 159 -9.00 7.30 -0.64
CA ASP A 159 -8.66 7.65 0.73
C ASP A 159 -7.43 6.85 1.22
N ASN A 160 -6.67 6.24 0.29
CA ASN A 160 -5.48 5.48 0.63
C ASN A 160 -4.44 6.35 1.35
N GLU A 161 -4.34 6.19 2.67
CA GLU A 161 -3.49 7.04 3.53
C GLU A 161 -2.02 7.02 3.09
N LYS A 162 -1.51 5.85 2.70
CA LYS A 162 -0.12 5.69 2.26
C LYS A 162 0.12 6.44 0.95
N ALA A 163 -0.77 6.32 -0.03
CA ALA A 163 -0.63 7.03 -1.30
C ALA A 163 -0.74 8.55 -1.12
N LEU A 164 -1.65 9.01 -0.26
CA LEU A 164 -1.81 10.42 0.09
C LEU A 164 -0.58 10.99 0.79
N ASP A 165 0.03 10.24 1.71
CA ASP A 165 1.27 10.65 2.38
C ASP A 165 2.41 10.88 1.39
N VAL A 166 2.65 9.92 0.48
CA VAL A 166 3.68 10.05 -0.56
C VAL A 166 3.40 11.25 -1.46
N ARG A 167 2.13 11.46 -1.85
CA ARG A 167 1.72 12.62 -2.66
C ARG A 167 1.99 13.95 -1.95
N ASN A 168 1.72 14.03 -0.66
CA ASN A 168 2.01 15.22 0.15
C ASN A 168 3.51 15.46 0.26
N ASN A 169 4.31 14.42 0.48
CA ASN A 169 5.78 14.51 0.53
C ASN A 169 6.36 15.00 -0.80
N ILE A 170 5.84 14.53 -1.94
CA ILE A 170 6.20 15.05 -3.27
C ILE A 170 5.90 16.54 -3.37
N LYS A 171 4.69 16.96 -2.98
CA LYS A 171 4.29 18.37 -3.03
C LYS A 171 5.23 19.26 -2.21
N THR A 172 5.54 18.87 -0.98
CA THR A 172 6.48 19.59 -0.11
C THR A 172 7.87 19.69 -0.76
N LYS A 173 8.40 18.59 -1.30
CA LYS A 173 9.72 18.59 -1.97
C LYS A 173 9.77 19.48 -3.21
N MET A 174 8.70 19.50 -3.99
CA MET A 174 8.58 20.39 -5.16
C MET A 174 8.54 21.86 -4.76
N GLU A 175 7.84 22.21 -3.67
CA GLU A 175 7.78 23.57 -3.12
C GLU A 175 9.15 24.01 -2.57
N GLU A 176 9.85 23.14 -1.84
CA GLU A 176 11.21 23.38 -1.35
C GLU A 176 12.18 23.67 -2.50
N LYS A 177 12.12 22.88 -3.58
CA LYS A 177 12.98 23.03 -4.76
C LYS A 177 12.75 24.38 -5.45
N LYS A 178 11.49 24.76 -5.65
CA LYS A 178 11.12 26.08 -6.21
C LYS A 178 11.62 27.23 -5.33
N SER A 179 11.41 27.15 -4.02
CA SER A 179 11.88 28.20 -3.08
C SER A 179 13.40 28.35 -3.11
N ASN A 180 14.14 27.24 -3.16
CA ASN A 180 15.59 27.25 -3.22
C ASN A 180 16.12 27.81 -4.55
N GLU A 181 15.50 27.45 -5.68
CA GLU A 181 15.83 28.01 -6.99
C GLU A 181 15.60 29.53 -7.04
N GLU A 182 14.51 30.03 -6.47
CA GLU A 182 14.25 31.48 -6.38
C GLU A 182 15.28 32.21 -5.53
N LYS A 183 15.69 31.63 -4.39
CA LYS A 183 16.75 32.18 -3.55
C LYS A 183 18.08 32.22 -4.29
N LEU A 184 18.43 31.17 -5.02
CA LEU A 184 19.66 31.09 -5.81
C LEU A 184 19.68 32.14 -6.93
N LYS A 185 18.56 32.30 -7.65
CA LYS A 185 18.41 33.33 -8.69
C LYS A 185 18.55 34.74 -8.12
N LYS A 186 17.97 35.02 -6.94
CA LYS A 186 18.11 36.32 -6.26
C LYS A 186 19.56 36.59 -5.84
N GLN A 187 20.25 35.59 -5.30
CA GLN A 187 21.67 35.72 -4.91
C GLN A 187 22.58 35.94 -6.12
N GLN A 188 22.36 35.22 -7.22
CA GLN A 188 23.09 35.43 -8.47
C GLN A 188 22.87 36.85 -9.00
N LYS A 189 21.62 37.34 -9.02
CA LYS A 189 21.30 38.71 -9.48
C LYS A 189 21.99 39.78 -8.63
N ILE A 190 22.05 39.60 -7.30
CA ILE A 190 22.77 40.49 -6.39
C ILE A 190 24.28 40.46 -6.66
N LYS A 191 24.85 39.28 -6.93
CA LYS A 191 26.28 39.14 -7.24
C LYS A 191 26.64 39.84 -8.56
N THR A 192 25.84 39.67 -9.61
CA THR A 192 26.05 40.34 -10.91
C THR A 192 25.89 41.86 -10.81
N LEU A 193 25.01 42.36 -9.94
CA LEU A 193 24.85 43.80 -9.67
C LEU A 193 26.04 44.41 -8.92
N LYS A 194 26.67 43.65 -8.00
CA LYS A 194 27.91 44.08 -7.33
C LYS A 194 29.08 44.11 -8.30
N GLU A 195 29.28 43.04 -9.08
CA GLU A 195 30.36 42.96 -10.09
C GLU A 195 30.24 44.06 -11.18
N LYS A 196 29.03 44.50 -11.53
CA LYS A 196 28.83 45.65 -12.42
C LYS A 196 29.17 46.99 -11.78
N LYS A 197 28.88 47.17 -10.49
CA LYS A 197 29.25 48.40 -9.75
C LYS A 197 30.74 48.50 -9.47
N ASP A 198 31.40 47.37 -9.23
CA ASP A 198 32.85 47.34 -8.98
C ASP A 198 33.64 47.62 -10.27
N ASN A 199 33.16 47.16 -11.44
CA ASN A 199 33.74 47.50 -12.75
C ASN A 199 33.46 48.94 -13.22
N GLU A 200 32.49 49.65 -12.62
CA GLU A 200 32.22 51.07 -12.88
C GLU A 200 33.04 51.97 -11.94
N TYR A 201 33.50 51.45 -10.80
CA TYR A 201 34.33 52.18 -9.83
C TYR A 201 35.83 52.21 -10.16
N ASP A 202 36.30 51.35 -11.05
CA ASP A 202 37.73 51.26 -11.45
C ASP A 202 38.14 52.26 -12.55
N LYS A 203 37.23 53.16 -12.97
CA LYS A 203 37.55 54.23 -13.93
C LYS A 203 37.85 55.60 -13.30
N ASP A 204 37.61 55.80 -12.01
CA ASP A 204 37.55 57.17 -11.45
C ASP A 204 38.50 57.55 -10.30
N LYS A 205 39.43 56.69 -9.82
CA LYS A 205 40.44 57.16 -8.83
C LYS A 205 41.84 56.56 -8.98
N VAL A 206 42.63 57.15 -9.87
CA VAL A 206 44.09 57.25 -9.71
C VAL A 206 44.43 58.64 -9.15
N ASN A 207 45.01 58.64 -7.94
CA ASN A 207 45.63 59.72 -7.13
C ASN A 207 44.89 59.81 -5.77
N ASN A 208 45.50 59.56 -4.62
CA ASN A 208 46.78 60.11 -4.15
C ASN A 208 47.26 59.35 -2.89
N LYS A 209 48.54 59.51 -2.56
CA LYS A 209 49.31 58.84 -1.50
C LYS A 209 49.11 59.43 -0.10
N ASP A 210 49.49 58.58 0.87
CA ASP A 210 50.24 58.84 2.13
C ASP A 210 49.54 58.82 3.51
N LYS A 211 50.18 57.98 4.36
CA LYS A 211 50.45 58.02 5.82
C LYS A 211 49.57 57.30 6.87
N GLU A 212 50.26 56.38 7.57
CA GLU A 212 50.23 55.91 8.98
C GLU A 212 49.08 56.39 9.90
N ARG A 213 48.51 55.62 10.84
CA ARG A 213 49.12 54.82 11.92
C ARG A 213 48.03 53.99 12.66
N ILE A 214 48.51 53.00 13.41
CA ILE A 214 47.85 52.01 14.29
C ILE A 214 46.71 52.52 15.20
N SER A 215 45.61 51.76 15.35
CA SER A 215 45.13 51.19 16.64
C SER A 215 43.76 50.50 16.56
N ASN A 216 43.62 49.44 17.36
CA ASN A 216 42.42 48.62 17.54
C ASN A 216 41.19 49.41 18.00
N SER A 217 40.01 49.03 17.51
CA SER A 217 38.79 48.99 18.32
C SER A 217 37.77 47.99 17.75
N LYS A 218 37.27 47.14 18.66
CA LYS A 218 36.06 46.34 18.52
C LYS A 218 34.85 47.25 18.60
N GLU A 219 33.85 47.05 17.73
CA GLU A 219 32.40 47.03 18.02
C GLU A 219 31.66 46.79 16.70
N LYS A 220 31.02 45.63 16.46
CA LYS A 220 29.64 45.26 16.82
C LYS A 220 28.54 46.23 16.35
N SER A 221 27.82 45.78 15.32
CA SER A 221 26.36 45.93 15.16
C SER A 221 25.88 44.75 14.27
N LYS A 222 25.28 43.68 14.81
CA LYS A 222 23.83 43.47 15.08
C LYS A 222 22.94 44.16 14.03
N SER A 223 21.98 43.53 13.37
CA SER A 223 21.38 42.19 13.46
C SER A 223 20.45 42.02 12.25
N ASN A 224 20.27 40.80 11.74
CA ASN A 224 18.92 40.35 11.42
C ASN A 224 18.80 38.82 11.55
N SER A 225 17.87 38.43 12.41
CA SER A 225 17.45 37.08 12.76
C SER A 225 16.97 36.30 11.53
N ASN A 226 17.42 35.06 11.37
CA ASN A 226 16.65 34.00 10.73
C ASN A 226 17.09 32.66 11.32
N ASN A 227 16.12 31.94 11.89
CA ASN A 227 16.31 30.71 12.67
C ASN A 227 17.25 29.71 12.00
N ASN A 228 18.42 29.51 12.62
CA ASN A 228 19.46 28.62 12.15
C ASN A 228 19.17 27.20 12.67
N TYR A 229 18.20 26.51 12.06
CA TYR A 229 17.95 25.10 12.37
C TYR A 229 19.08 24.24 11.83
N ILE A 230 19.56 23.29 12.63
CA ILE A 230 20.50 22.28 12.13
C ILE A 230 19.81 21.39 11.09
N SER A 231 20.54 20.91 10.09
CA SER A 231 20.03 19.97 9.08
C SER A 231 19.93 18.54 9.63
N GLU A 232 19.17 17.66 8.96
CA GLU A 232 19.11 16.22 9.29
C GLU A 232 20.51 15.58 9.28
N GLY A 233 21.35 15.89 8.29
CA GLY A 233 22.73 15.40 8.25
C GLY A 233 23.55 15.83 9.48
N LYS A 234 23.39 17.07 9.95
CA LYS A 234 24.04 17.54 11.18
C LYS A 234 23.46 16.87 12.42
N ALA A 235 22.14 16.67 12.47
CA ALA A 235 21.48 15.94 13.54
C ALA A 235 21.94 14.46 13.60
N ARG A 236 22.09 13.80 12.44
CA ARG A 236 22.61 12.43 12.35
C ARG A 236 24.03 12.35 12.89
N VAL A 237 24.93 13.26 12.50
CA VAL A 237 26.30 13.30 13.01
C VAL A 237 26.32 13.47 14.54
N LEU A 238 25.41 14.27 15.09
CA LEU A 238 25.28 14.42 16.54
C LEU A 238 24.87 13.10 17.21
N VAL A 239 23.87 12.38 16.68
CA VAL A 239 23.44 11.09 17.21
C VAL A 239 24.52 10.01 17.04
N GLU A 240 25.19 9.95 15.89
CA GLU A 240 26.35 9.08 15.64
C GLU A 240 27.43 9.24 16.72
N SER A 241 27.62 10.46 17.24
CA SER A 241 28.61 10.74 18.29
C SER A 241 28.25 10.22 19.68
N VAL A 242 26.99 9.84 19.93
CA VAL A 242 26.50 9.40 21.25
C VAL A 242 25.90 8.00 21.26
N LYS A 243 25.65 7.40 20.09
CA LYS A 243 25.14 6.02 20.03
C LYS A 243 26.26 4.99 20.23
N PRO A 244 25.91 3.81 20.75
CA PRO A 244 26.75 2.61 20.62
C PRO A 244 27.19 2.33 19.18
N SER A 245 28.40 1.79 19.01
CA SER A 245 29.03 1.54 17.70
C SER A 245 28.36 0.41 16.90
N ASP A 246 27.65 -0.48 17.58
CA ASP A 246 26.93 -1.64 17.05
C ASP A 246 25.48 -1.33 16.63
N ILE A 247 25.04 -0.08 16.79
CA ILE A 247 23.69 0.38 16.42
C ILE A 247 23.72 1.09 15.06
N THR A 248 22.72 0.77 14.22
CA THR A 248 22.42 1.49 12.97
C THR A 248 21.28 2.48 13.20
N LEU A 249 21.35 3.66 12.56
CA LEU A 249 20.34 4.71 12.68
C LEU A 249 19.40 4.79 11.49
N ASN A 250 18.12 4.51 11.72
CA ASN A 250 17.04 4.81 10.80
C ASN A 250 16.47 6.19 11.12
N TYR A 251 16.27 7.03 10.10
CA TYR A 251 15.66 8.34 10.30
C TYR A 251 14.14 8.23 10.15
N LEU A 252 13.41 8.65 11.19
CA LEU A 252 11.95 8.56 11.25
C LEU A 252 11.25 9.89 10.91
N GLY A 253 11.99 10.94 10.55
CA GLY A 253 11.43 12.24 10.20
C GLY A 253 11.52 13.30 11.31
N ILE A 254 10.87 14.44 11.09
CA ILE A 254 10.69 15.50 12.08
C ILE A 254 9.33 15.33 12.73
N GLN A 255 9.30 15.28 14.06
CA GLN A 255 8.06 15.13 14.82
C GLN A 255 7.94 16.18 15.92
N THR A 256 6.71 16.53 16.31
CA THR A 256 6.45 17.34 17.50
C THR A 256 6.27 16.40 18.69
N VAL A 257 6.95 16.70 19.80
CA VAL A 257 6.93 15.88 21.02
C VAL A 257 6.04 16.54 22.09
N PRO A 258 5.20 15.79 22.84
CA PRO A 258 4.85 14.40 22.63
C PRO A 258 4.04 14.23 21.34
N TYR A 259 4.08 13.02 20.78
CA TYR A 259 3.42 12.71 19.52
C TYR A 259 1.90 12.93 19.62
N SER A 260 1.34 13.70 18.69
CA SER A 260 -0.08 14.08 18.69
C SER A 260 -1.04 12.91 18.48
N HIS A 261 -0.56 11.79 17.92
CA HIS A 261 -1.35 10.60 17.63
C HIS A 261 -1.45 9.62 18.81
N ILE A 262 -0.83 9.93 19.96
CA ILE A 262 -0.74 9.01 21.09
C ILE A 262 -1.62 9.51 22.24
N THR A 263 -2.71 8.78 22.48
CA THR A 263 -3.69 9.09 23.54
C THR A 263 -3.21 8.66 24.93
N THR A 264 -2.29 7.70 25.04
CA THR A 264 -1.66 7.28 26.30
C THR A 264 -0.14 7.36 26.18
N PRO A 265 0.53 8.33 26.83
CA PRO A 265 1.96 8.51 26.70
C PRO A 265 2.71 7.28 27.24
N TYR A 266 3.36 6.52 26.35
CA TYR A 266 4.25 5.41 26.73
C TYR A 266 5.65 5.91 27.18
N LYS A 267 5.87 7.23 27.12
CA LYS A 267 7.16 7.88 27.37
C LYS A 267 6.99 9.24 28.03
N ALA A 268 7.81 9.51 29.05
CA ALA A 268 7.86 10.82 29.69
C ALA A 268 8.95 11.70 29.05
N PHE A 269 8.55 12.78 28.38
CA PHE A 269 9.47 13.74 27.79
C PHE A 269 9.84 14.87 28.76
N PRO A 270 11.10 15.35 28.73
CA PRO A 270 11.53 16.45 29.57
C PRO A 270 10.83 17.75 29.13
N GLN A 271 10.61 18.68 30.06
CA GLN A 271 9.76 19.85 29.83
C GLN A 271 10.28 20.73 28.69
N GLU A 272 11.59 20.85 28.57
CA GLU A 272 12.27 21.60 27.53
C GLU A 272 12.12 21.01 26.12
N LEU A 273 11.65 19.77 25.99
CA LEU A 273 11.40 19.10 24.70
C LEU A 273 9.91 19.09 24.32
N LYS A 274 9.02 19.39 25.27
CA LYS A 274 7.57 19.42 24.99
C LYS A 274 7.23 20.55 24.04
N ASN A 275 6.34 20.25 23.10
CA ASN A 275 5.89 21.07 21.98
C ASN A 275 7.01 21.53 21.02
N LYS A 276 8.20 20.92 21.10
CA LYS A 276 9.28 21.17 20.13
C LYS A 276 9.22 20.20 18.96
N LYS A 277 9.63 20.70 17.80
CA LYS A 277 9.99 19.86 16.65
C LYS A 277 11.38 19.27 16.87
N VAL A 278 11.51 17.97 16.62
CA VAL A 278 12.76 17.24 16.78
C VAL A 278 12.97 16.32 15.59
N TYR A 279 14.23 16.11 15.21
CA TYR A 279 14.63 15.00 14.36
C TYR A 279 14.57 13.72 15.16
N VAL A 280 13.87 12.70 14.66
CA VAL A 280 13.73 11.41 15.32
C VAL A 280 14.57 10.36 14.60
N PHE A 281 15.42 9.66 15.35
CA PHE A 281 16.18 8.53 14.85
C PHE A 281 15.86 7.28 15.67
N GLU A 282 15.72 6.16 14.98
CA GLU A 282 15.58 4.84 15.57
C GLU A 282 16.92 4.11 15.52
N GLY A 283 17.40 3.71 16.69
CA GLY A 283 18.58 2.87 16.85
C GLY A 283 18.19 1.40 16.80
N VAL A 284 18.68 0.70 15.79
CA VAL A 284 18.41 -0.72 15.55
C VAL A 284 19.69 -1.53 15.77
N TYR A 285 19.54 -2.65 16.50
CA TYR A 285 20.60 -3.64 16.71
C TYR A 285 20.38 -4.87 15.83
N GLY A 286 21.44 -5.42 15.25
CA GLY A 286 21.42 -6.61 14.38
C GLY A 286 21.48 -6.33 12.88
N LYS A 287 21.55 -7.39 12.06
CA LYS A 287 21.55 -7.35 10.58
C LYS A 287 20.41 -8.23 10.04
N SER A 288 19.69 -7.74 9.03
CA SER A 288 18.62 -8.47 8.32
C SER A 288 17.44 -8.90 9.21
N ASP A 289 16.83 -10.06 8.97
CA ASP A 289 15.54 -10.54 9.53
C ASP A 289 15.48 -10.74 11.06
N GLY A 290 16.52 -10.35 11.80
CA GLY A 290 16.58 -10.38 13.26
C GLY A 290 16.82 -9.02 13.91
N SER A 291 16.70 -7.92 13.16
CA SER A 291 16.94 -6.57 13.67
C SER A 291 15.82 -6.10 14.60
N TYR A 292 16.15 -5.52 15.75
CA TYR A 292 15.16 -4.96 16.67
C TYR A 292 15.55 -3.57 17.17
N THR A 293 14.54 -2.75 17.42
CA THR A 293 14.71 -1.39 17.95
C THR A 293 15.16 -1.45 19.40
N VAL A 294 16.28 -0.80 19.69
CA VAL A 294 16.87 -0.75 21.04
C VAL A 294 16.88 0.65 21.64
N SER A 295 16.66 1.68 20.83
CA SER A 295 16.60 3.06 21.30
C SER A 295 15.95 4.00 20.29
N GLN A 296 15.45 5.12 20.79
CA GLN A 296 15.00 6.26 20.01
C GLN A 296 15.74 7.51 20.47
N TYR A 297 16.32 8.22 19.51
CA TYR A 297 17.03 9.48 19.71
C TYR A 297 16.21 10.64 19.16
N TYR A 298 16.30 11.77 19.84
CA TYR A 298 15.66 13.02 19.47
C TYR A 298 16.71 14.11 19.41
N VAL A 299 16.76 14.87 18.33
CA VAL A 299 17.61 16.05 18.24
C VAL A 299 16.74 17.25 18.01
N ASP A 300 16.75 18.20 18.95
CA ASP A 300 16.00 19.43 18.73
C ASP A 300 16.66 20.29 17.64
N LEU A 301 15.93 21.28 17.12
CA LEU A 301 16.44 22.06 15.98
C LEU A 301 17.66 22.94 16.33
N SER A 302 18.00 23.10 17.62
CA SER A 302 19.25 23.73 18.09
C SER A 302 20.42 22.76 18.16
N GLY A 303 20.17 21.44 18.17
CA GLY A 303 21.19 20.40 18.24
C GLY A 303 21.38 19.74 19.60
N GLU A 304 20.47 19.97 20.53
CA GLU A 304 20.45 19.25 21.81
C GLU A 304 19.94 17.83 21.58
N ILE A 305 20.59 16.84 22.20
CA ILE A 305 20.31 15.43 21.96
C ILE A 305 19.62 14.81 23.16
N TYR A 306 18.58 14.05 22.89
CA TYR A 306 17.84 13.28 23.88
C TYR A 306 17.75 11.82 23.42
N LYS A 307 17.64 10.91 24.38
CA LYS A 307 17.51 9.47 24.14
C LYS A 307 16.47 8.90 25.07
N ASP A 308 15.70 7.93 24.59
CA ASP A 308 14.89 7.13 25.48
C ASP A 308 15.70 6.13 26.30
N THR A 309 15.10 5.77 27.43
CA THR A 309 15.59 4.77 28.37
C THR A 309 14.66 3.56 28.38
N TYR A 310 14.07 3.22 27.22
CA TYR A 310 13.27 2.00 27.06
C TYR A 310 14.21 0.80 26.84
N PRO A 311 13.98 -0.38 27.47
CA PRO A 311 12.85 -0.74 28.32
C PRO A 311 13.02 -0.41 29.82
N SER A 312 14.11 0.25 30.24
CA SER A 312 14.41 0.45 31.67
C SER A 312 13.37 1.23 32.48
N ASP A 313 13.03 2.48 32.13
CA ASP A 313 12.09 3.29 32.93
C ASP A 313 11.15 4.19 32.10
N GLY A 314 11.15 4.04 30.77
CA GLY A 314 10.21 4.75 29.88
C GLY A 314 10.38 6.27 29.87
N LYS A 315 11.54 6.79 30.26
CA LYS A 315 11.84 8.23 30.20
C LYS A 315 12.55 8.60 28.90
N CYS A 316 12.59 9.90 28.64
CA CYS A 316 13.46 10.52 27.67
C CYS A 316 14.41 11.45 28.42
N ILE A 317 15.71 11.26 28.26
CA ILE A 317 16.75 12.02 28.96
C ILE A 317 17.59 12.79 27.96
N ARG A 318 18.06 13.97 28.35
CA ARG A 318 19.07 14.70 27.60
C ARG A 318 20.41 13.98 27.73
N VAL A 319 21.10 13.75 26.61
CA VAL A 319 22.41 13.06 26.57
C VAL A 319 23.54 13.98 26.12
N LYS A 320 23.24 15.12 25.48
CA LYS A 320 24.21 16.15 25.13
C LYS A 320 23.51 17.50 25.01
#